data_AF-A0A3N5M333-F1
#
_entry.id   AF-A0A3N5M333-F1
#
_cell.length_a   1.000
_cell.length_b   1.000
_cell.length_c   1.000
_cell.angle_alpha   90.00
_cell.angle_beta   90.00
_cell.angle_gamma   90.00
#
_symmetry.space_group_name_H-M   'P 1'
#
loop_
_entity.id
_entity.type
_entity.pdbx_description
1 polymer ?
#
loop_
_entity_poly.entity_id
_entity_poly.type
_entity_poly.pdbx_seq_one_letter_code
_entity_poly.pdbx_strand_id
1 'polypeptide(L)' 'KVGVGTKVTLQDMEHGDVVQYSIVGSAEADPPTFKLSNESPVGRAILGHKPGDKVTVAVPKGSKKFKVLAIERA' A
#
# COMPACT_ATOMS: atom_id res chain seq x y z
N LYS A 1 -1.07 -0.69 -12.50
CA LYS A 1 0.08 -0.96 -11.61
C LYS A 1 0.15 0.15 -10.59
N VAL A 2 0.57 -0.13 -9.37
CA VAL A 2 0.66 0.87 -8.31
C VAL A 2 1.71 1.91 -8.70
N GLY A 3 1.35 3.19 -8.56
CA GLY A 3 2.24 4.32 -8.81
C GLY A 3 1.89 5.51 -7.94
N VAL A 4 2.73 6.53 -7.97
CA VAL A 4 2.43 7.81 -7.31
C VAL A 4 1.20 8.43 -7.95
N GLY A 5 0.29 8.98 -7.14
CA GLY A 5 -1.01 9.50 -7.57
C GLY A 5 -2.08 8.43 -7.78
N THR A 6 -1.94 7.24 -7.18
CA THR A 6 -2.96 6.18 -7.26
C THR A 6 -3.49 5.81 -5.89
N LYS A 7 -4.78 5.48 -5.80
CA LYS A 7 -5.40 4.87 -4.63
C LYS A 7 -5.29 3.35 -4.75
N VAL A 8 -4.82 2.71 -3.69
CA VAL A 8 -4.62 1.27 -3.63
C VAL A 8 -5.37 0.71 -2.44
N THR A 9 -6.20 -0.28 -2.70
CA THR A 9 -6.90 -1.03 -1.67
C THR A 9 -6.08 -2.27 -1.35
N LEU A 10 -5.64 -2.38 -0.10
CA LEU A 10 -4.87 -3.50 0.43
C LEU A 10 -5.72 -4.29 1.42
N GLN A 11 -5.61 -5.61 1.37
CA GLN A 11 -6.19 -6.50 2.37
C GLN A 11 -5.07 -7.18 3.14
N ASP A 12 -5.10 -7.08 4.46
CA ASP A 12 -4.26 -7.85 5.38
C ASP A 12 -4.67 -9.32 5.29
N MET A 13 -3.73 -10.20 4.92
CA MET A 13 -4.02 -11.63 4.77
C MET A 13 -4.00 -12.39 6.09
N GLU A 14 -3.53 -11.78 7.19
CA GLU A 14 -3.52 -12.41 8.52
C GLU A 14 -4.84 -12.15 9.25
N HIS A 15 -5.34 -10.91 9.20
CA HIS A 15 -6.56 -10.51 9.91
C HIS A 15 -7.78 -10.35 9.00
N GLY A 16 -7.58 -10.20 7.69
CA GLY A 16 -8.66 -9.96 6.73
C GLY A 16 -9.08 -8.49 6.59
N ASP A 17 -8.47 -7.58 7.35
CA ASP A 17 -8.77 -6.15 7.31
C ASP A 17 -8.45 -5.54 5.94
N VAL A 18 -9.38 -4.72 5.44
CA VAL A 18 -9.21 -3.99 4.18
C VAL A 18 -8.95 -2.52 4.48
N VAL A 19 -7.84 -2.00 3.94
CA VAL A 19 -7.41 -0.62 4.11
C VAL A 19 -7.10 0.00 2.75
N GLN A 20 -7.48 1.26 2.58
CA GLN A 20 -7.22 2.02 1.36
C GLN A 20 -6.18 3.09 1.61
N TYR A 21 -5.16 3.14 0.77
CA TYR A 21 -4.10 4.14 0.83
C TYR A 21 -3.99 4.90 -0.48
N SER A 22 -3.75 6.21 -0.40
CA SER A 22 -3.37 7.02 -1.55
C SER A 22 -1.85 7.08 -1.61
N ILE A 23 -1.26 6.53 -2.67
CA ILE A 23 0.19 6.52 -2.85
C ILE A 23 0.62 7.87 -3.40
N VAL A 24 1.41 8.59 -2.62
CA VAL A 24 1.92 9.92 -2.95
C VAL A 24 3.45 9.96 -2.85
N GLY A 25 4.08 11.04 -3.29
CA GLY A 25 5.51 11.25 -3.06
C GLY A 25 5.80 11.56 -1.60
N SER A 26 7.05 11.38 -1.16
CA SER A 26 7.45 11.64 0.23
C SER A 26 7.16 13.03 0.75
N ALA A 27 7.21 14.05 -0.11
CA ALA A 27 6.88 15.42 0.29
C ALA A 27 5.39 15.63 0.61
N GLU A 28 4.51 14.77 0.10
CA GLU A 28 3.05 14.90 0.20
C GLU A 28 2.40 13.86 1.12
N ALA A 29 3.22 12.99 1.71
CA ALA A 29 2.77 11.91 2.57
C ALA A 29 2.17 12.45 3.86
N ASP A 30 0.97 11.98 4.17
CA ASP A 30 0.19 12.45 5.30
C ASP A 30 -0.61 11.25 5.86
N PRO A 31 -0.09 10.59 6.91
CA PRO A 31 -0.74 9.47 7.56
C PRO A 31 -2.18 9.74 8.02
N PRO A 32 -2.52 10.92 8.59
CA PRO A 32 -3.89 11.21 9.01
C PRO A 32 -4.90 11.18 7.85
N THR A 33 -4.49 11.56 6.63
CA THR A 33 -5.35 11.56 5.44
C THR A 33 -5.21 10.30 4.57
N PHE A 34 -4.64 9.22 5.12
CA PHE A 34 -4.39 7.97 4.38
C PHE A 34 -3.50 8.15 3.14
N LYS A 35 -2.65 9.19 3.14
CA LYS A 35 -1.64 9.41 2.11
C LYS A 35 -0.34 8.74 2.51
N LEU A 36 -0.01 7.65 1.82
CA LEU A 36 1.16 6.84 2.07
C LEU A 36 2.28 7.24 1.11
N SER A 37 3.48 7.50 1.64
CA SER A 37 4.64 7.75 0.78
C SER A 37 5.01 6.49 -0.02
N ASN A 38 5.37 6.68 -1.28
CA ASN A 38 6.02 5.66 -2.10
C ASN A 38 7.34 5.14 -1.50
N GLU A 39 7.98 5.89 -0.59
CA GLU A 39 9.22 5.48 0.10
C GLU A 39 8.97 4.72 1.42
N SER A 40 7.72 4.67 1.90
CA SER A 40 7.38 3.89 3.09
C SER A 40 7.53 2.37 2.85
N PRO A 41 7.76 1.54 3.90
CA PRO A 41 7.91 0.09 3.74
C PRO A 41 6.76 -0.57 2.99
N VAL A 42 5.52 -0.18 3.30
CA VAL A 42 4.32 -0.65 2.61
C VAL A 42 4.30 -0.13 1.17
N GLY A 43 4.52 1.18 0.97
CA GLY A 43 4.51 1.83 -0.34
C GLY A 43 5.52 1.21 -1.32
N ARG A 44 6.76 1.01 -0.86
CA ARG A 44 7.83 0.33 -1.64
C ARG A 44 7.48 -1.12 -1.95
N ALA A 45 6.83 -1.83 -1.03
CA ALA A 45 6.44 -3.22 -1.25
C ALA A 45 5.31 -3.36 -2.27
N ILE A 46 4.40 -2.39 -2.38
CA ILE A 46 3.29 -2.44 -3.35
C ILE A 46 3.60 -1.73 -4.66
N LEU A 47 4.64 -0.87 -4.70
CA LEU A 47 5.00 -0.09 -5.88
C LEU A 47 5.24 -1.01 -7.09
N GLY A 48 4.62 -0.70 -8.23
CA GLY A 48 4.77 -1.50 -9.45
C GLY A 48 3.93 -2.79 -9.50
N HIS A 49 3.34 -3.25 -8.39
CA HIS A 49 2.44 -4.42 -8.36
C HIS A 49 1.08 -4.12 -9.01
N LYS A 50 0.31 -5.18 -9.27
CA LYS A 50 -1.00 -5.13 -9.94
C LYS A 50 -2.12 -5.62 -9.00
N PRO A 51 -3.40 -5.32 -9.29
CA PRO A 51 -4.50 -5.91 -8.54
C PRO A 51 -4.43 -7.44 -8.62
N GLY A 52 -4.58 -8.12 -7.48
CA GLY A 52 -4.44 -9.56 -7.33
C GLY A 52 -3.09 -10.01 -6.76
N ASP A 53 -2.04 -9.17 -6.85
CA ASP A 53 -0.72 -9.50 -6.31
C ASP A 53 -0.71 -9.54 -4.78
N LYS A 54 0.17 -10.38 -4.22
CA LYS A 54 0.43 -10.47 -2.79
C LYS A 54 1.83 -9.95 -2.52
N VAL A 55 1.93 -9.04 -1.57
CA VAL A 55 3.20 -8.45 -1.14
C VAL A 55 3.45 -8.78 0.32
N THR A 56 4.72 -8.94 0.66
CA THR A 56 5.14 -9.16 2.05
C THR A 56 5.91 -7.93 2.51
N VAL A 57 5.41 -7.27 3.56
CA VAL A 57 6.02 -6.10 4.17
C VAL A 57 6.72 -6.53 5.44
N ALA A 58 8.04 -6.33 5.49
CA ALA A 58 8.80 -6.51 6.72
C ALA A 58 8.46 -5.37 7.70
N VAL A 59 8.03 -5.73 8.90
CA VAL A 59 7.76 -4.81 10.01
C VAL A 59 8.68 -5.17 11.18
N PRO A 60 8.99 -4.24 12.10
CA PRO A 60 9.89 -4.53 13.22
C PRO A 60 9.46 -5.73 14.08
N LYS A 61 8.17 -6.06 14.10
CA LYS A 61 7.57 -7.20 14.80
C LYS A 61 7.39 -8.47 13.94
N GLY A 62 7.97 -8.55 12.74
CA GLY A 62 7.85 -9.71 11.86
C GLY A 62 7.59 -9.35 10.40
N SER A 63 6.72 -10.09 9.72
CA SER A 63 6.34 -9.81 8.33
C SER A 63 4.83 -9.83 8.18
N LYS A 64 4.24 -8.74 7.68
CA LYS A 64 2.83 -8.70 7.33
C LYS A 64 2.63 -9.01 5.85
N LYS A 65 1.59 -9.77 5.53
CA LYS A 65 1.22 -10.06 4.13
C LYS A 65 0.00 -9.24 3.74
N PHE A 66 0.13 -8.50 2.65
CA PHE A 66 -0.96 -7.73 2.08
C PHE A 66 -1.27 -8.20 0.67
N LYS A 67 -2.55 -8.18 0.30
CA LYS A 67 -3.00 -8.43 -1.06
C LYS A 67 -3.53 -7.14 -1.67
N VAL A 68 -3.06 -6.80 -2.86
CA VAL A 68 -3.60 -5.69 -3.64
C VAL A 68 -4.96 -6.11 -4.18
N LEU A 69 -6.03 -5.47 -3.73
CA LEU A 69 -7.39 -5.78 -4.19
C LEU A 69 -7.76 -4.94 -5.42
N ALA A 70 -7.54 -3.63 -5.33
CA ALA A 70 -7.92 -2.69 -6.37
C ALA A 70 -6.89 -1.56 -6.46
N ILE A 71 -6.79 -0.97 -7.64
CA ILE A 71 -5.98 0.22 -7.88
C ILE A 71 -6.83 1.18 -8.70
N GLU A 72 -7.04 2.38 -8.16
CA GLU A 72 -7.77 3.47 -8.79
C GLU A 72 -6.81 4.63 -9.07
N ARG A 73 -7.00 5.33 -10.19
CA ARG A 73 -6.29 6.58 -10.42
C ARG A 73 -6.99 7.68 -9.62
N ALA A 74 -6.22 8.42 -8.82
CA ALA A 74 -6.71 9.57 -8.08
C ALA A 74 -6.79 10.80 -8.99
#